data_AF-H2Z2S9-F1
#
_entry.id   AF-H2Z2S9-F1
#
_cell.length_a   1.000
_cell.length_b   1.000
_cell.length_c   1.000
_cell.angle_alpha   90.00
_cell.angle_beta   90.00
_cell.angle_gamma   90.00
#
_symmetry.space_group_name_H-M   'P 1'
#
loop_
_entity.id
_entity.type
_entity.pdbx_description
1 polymer ?
#
loop_
_entity_poly.entity_id
_entity_poly.type
_entity_poly.pdbx_seq_one_letter_code
_entity_poly.pdbx_strand_id
1 'polypeptide(L)'
;MMLRYRTCPQPNLCGKENMQAQTCAKKKCDGSGYAVKIAWTAWGSWGPCSASCVSGVRYRYRACKKGESLSFSCPGTSNMLDYCNQFECSEAQNAPPSPMFSLESKAVAHLCMMATTKVFWVFGDFNGDGNMDLMCGSQFGEFEIGLGTTSGNVKGASWKGRLQGCGGHSSGQIRVGDFNGDGQSDIVCTDRIKRKTTVRLSNHGRFEDDGFVGSFCTGDADFLIVLDLNGDEKSDLLCRHSTDYEVLLNRFMS
;
A
#
# COMPACT_ATOMS: atom_id res chain seq x y z
N MET A 1 19.31 20.69 -34.99
CA MET A 1 19.04 20.44 -36.43
C MET A 1 17.67 20.99 -36.68
N MET A 2 17.53 21.97 -37.58
CA MET A 2 16.21 22.44 -37.99
C MET A 2 15.85 21.76 -39.31
N LEU A 3 14.62 21.25 -39.35
CA LEU A 3 14.02 20.64 -40.53
C LEU A 3 12.94 21.59 -41.02
N ARG A 4 12.95 21.90 -42.31
CA ARG A 4 11.84 22.61 -42.96
C ARG A 4 11.28 21.78 -44.09
N TYR A 5 9.96 21.77 -44.16
CA TYR A 5 9.18 21.05 -45.16
C TYR A 5 8.48 22.08 -46.05
N ARG A 6 8.48 21.82 -47.35
CA ARG A 6 7.58 22.52 -48.27
C ARG A 6 6.44 21.57 -48.65
N THR A 7 5.21 22.04 -48.60
CA THR A 7 4.04 21.30 -49.11
C THR A 7 3.79 21.72 -50.55
N CYS A 8 3.89 20.76 -51.48
CA CYS A 8 3.60 20.98 -52.90
C CYS A 8 2.11 20.68 -53.11
N PRO A 9 1.30 21.63 -53.64
CA PRO A 9 -0.15 21.43 -53.77
C PRO A 9 -0.55 20.36 -54.79
N GLN A 10 0.35 19.98 -55.71
CA GLN A 10 0.09 18.95 -56.73
C GLN A 10 1.28 17.99 -56.91
N PRO A 11 1.05 16.67 -57.11
CA PRO A 11 2.11 15.66 -56.99
C PRO A 11 3.19 15.67 -58.10
N ASN A 12 2.89 16.20 -59.31
CA ASN A 12 3.69 15.90 -60.51
C ASN A 12 4.55 17.06 -61.07
N LEU A 13 4.68 18.19 -60.35
CA LEU A 13 5.42 19.37 -60.83
C LEU A 13 6.67 19.73 -60.01
N CYS A 14 6.93 19.03 -58.91
CA CYS A 14 8.03 19.34 -57.99
C CYS A 14 9.22 18.37 -58.19
N GLY A 15 10.18 18.72 -59.06
CA GLY A 15 11.29 17.83 -59.46
C GLY A 15 12.45 17.64 -58.47
N LYS A 16 12.31 17.87 -57.15
CA LYS A 16 13.37 17.64 -56.14
C LYS A 16 12.81 17.33 -54.74
N GLU A 17 13.65 16.73 -53.88
CA GLU A 17 13.36 16.37 -52.48
C GLU A 17 12.63 17.48 -51.70
N ASN A 18 11.66 17.08 -50.88
CA ASN A 18 10.71 17.95 -50.16
C ASN A 18 11.20 18.40 -48.77
N MET A 19 12.36 17.88 -48.34
CA MET A 19 12.93 18.09 -47.02
C MET A 19 14.34 18.64 -47.16
N GLN A 20 14.58 19.78 -46.52
CA GLN A 20 15.94 20.32 -46.39
C GLN A 20 16.34 20.31 -44.92
N ALA A 21 17.46 19.66 -44.63
CA ALA A 21 18.10 19.69 -43.33
C ALA A 21 19.27 20.67 -43.34
N GLN A 22 19.30 21.59 -42.38
CA GLN A 22 20.48 22.44 -42.15
C GLN A 22 20.94 22.32 -40.70
N THR A 23 22.24 22.15 -40.52
CA THR A 23 22.91 22.15 -39.22
C THR A 23 23.05 23.58 -38.73
N CYS A 24 22.33 23.96 -37.68
CA CYS A 24 22.55 25.23 -37.00
C CYS A 24 23.96 25.20 -36.38
N ALA A 25 24.76 26.26 -36.60
CA ALA A 25 26.07 26.40 -36.00
C ALA A 25 25.96 26.31 -34.47
N LYS A 26 26.51 25.23 -33.87
CA LYS A 26 26.64 25.13 -32.43
C LYS A 26 27.68 26.17 -32.00
N LYS A 27 27.24 27.27 -31.39
CA LYS A 27 28.12 28.03 -30.48
C LYS A 27 28.66 27.02 -29.47
N LYS A 28 29.99 26.88 -29.38
CA LYS A 28 30.62 26.10 -28.31
C LYS A 28 30.13 26.71 -26.99
N CYS A 29 29.68 25.87 -26.07
CA CYS A 29 29.39 26.29 -24.71
C CYS A 29 30.74 26.53 -24.03
N ASP A 30 31.02 27.79 -23.65
CA ASP A 30 32.09 28.09 -22.72
C ASP A 30 31.69 27.48 -21.36
N GLY A 31 32.50 26.55 -20.86
CA GLY A 31 32.16 25.63 -19.78
C GLY A 31 32.10 26.28 -18.40
N SER A 32 31.29 27.33 -18.22
CA SER A 32 31.11 28.03 -16.93
C SER A 32 29.72 27.86 -16.32
N GLY A 33 29.00 26.80 -16.67
CA GLY A 33 27.74 26.43 -16.02
C GLY A 33 27.79 24.97 -15.58
N TYR A 34 27.75 24.71 -14.28
CA TYR A 34 27.52 23.38 -13.70
C TYR A 34 26.09 22.91 -14.02
N ALA A 35 25.81 22.63 -15.29
CA ALA A 35 24.57 21.99 -15.68
C ALA A 35 24.62 20.55 -15.20
N VAL A 36 24.00 20.27 -14.05
CA VAL A 36 23.89 18.92 -13.51
C VAL A 36 23.18 18.06 -14.55
N LYS A 37 23.92 17.13 -15.16
CA LYS A 37 23.44 16.30 -16.26
C LYS A 37 22.36 15.35 -15.73
N ILE A 38 21.13 15.52 -16.21
CA ILE A 38 20.03 14.59 -15.94
C ILE A 38 20.12 13.47 -16.98
N ALA A 39 20.30 12.23 -16.52
CA ALA A 39 20.47 11.08 -17.39
C ALA A 39 19.96 9.79 -16.76
N TRP A 40 19.55 8.87 -17.63
CA TRP A 40 19.28 7.49 -17.23
C TRP A 40 20.58 6.78 -16.81
N THR A 41 20.50 5.93 -15.79
CA THR A 41 21.53 4.93 -15.52
C THR A 41 21.56 3.87 -16.62
N ALA A 42 22.59 3.03 -16.60
CA ALA A 42 22.53 1.75 -17.30
C ALA A 42 21.29 0.95 -16.85
N TRP A 43 20.77 0.14 -17.77
CA TRP A 43 19.73 -0.82 -17.43
C TRP A 43 20.28 -1.84 -16.43
N GLY A 44 19.47 -2.19 -15.43
CA GLY A 44 19.71 -3.36 -14.61
C GLY A 44 19.56 -4.65 -15.41
N SER A 45 19.96 -5.75 -14.80
CA SER A 45 19.73 -7.10 -15.33
C SER A 45 18.24 -7.36 -15.51
N TRP A 46 17.91 -8.26 -16.43
CA TRP A 46 16.56 -8.77 -16.55
C TRP A 46 16.18 -9.56 -15.30
N GLY A 47 14.96 -9.34 -14.82
CA GLY A 47 14.33 -10.23 -13.85
C GLY A 47 14.02 -11.61 -14.44
N PRO A 48 13.60 -12.56 -13.59
CA PRO A 48 13.18 -13.88 -14.04
C PRO A 48 11.97 -13.78 -14.99
N CYS A 49 11.80 -14.78 -15.85
CA CYS A 49 10.64 -14.88 -16.72
C CYS A 49 9.40 -15.28 -15.90
N SER A 50 8.24 -14.69 -16.19
CA SER A 50 6.99 -14.99 -15.49
C SER A 50 6.45 -16.41 -15.76
N ALA A 51 6.91 -17.05 -16.83
CA ALA A 51 6.54 -18.41 -17.20
C ALA A 51 7.78 -19.17 -17.70
N SER A 52 7.84 -20.47 -17.43
CA SER A 52 8.90 -21.35 -17.91
C SER A 52 8.71 -21.82 -19.35
N CYS A 53 7.50 -21.70 -19.90
CA CYS A 53 7.11 -22.11 -21.25
C CYS A 53 5.80 -21.42 -21.68
N VAL A 54 5.33 -21.70 -22.89
CA VAL A 54 4.16 -21.14 -23.61
C VAL A 54 4.31 -19.67 -24.01
N SER A 55 4.65 -18.77 -23.09
CA SER A 55 5.15 -17.41 -23.33
C SER A 55 5.09 -16.64 -22.00
N GLY A 56 6.26 -16.24 -21.48
CA GLY A 56 6.36 -15.39 -20.31
C GLY A 56 6.81 -13.97 -20.65
N VAL A 57 6.74 -13.09 -19.66
CA VAL A 57 7.29 -11.74 -19.73
C VAL A 57 8.35 -11.55 -18.65
N ARG A 58 9.33 -10.70 -18.93
CA ARG A 58 10.34 -10.28 -17.96
C ARG A 58 10.52 -8.77 -18.02
N TYR A 59 10.93 -8.20 -16.89
CA TYR A 59 11.15 -6.75 -16.76
C TYR A 59 12.60 -6.46 -16.39
N ARG A 60 13.07 -5.29 -16.79
CA ARG A 60 14.28 -4.66 -16.24
C ARG A 60 14.04 -3.19 -15.98
N TYR A 61 14.82 -2.62 -15.07
CA TYR A 61 14.62 -1.28 -14.58
C TYR A 61 15.89 -0.43 -14.73
N ARG A 62 15.72 0.88 -14.78
CA ARG A 62 16.79 1.88 -14.73
C ARG A 62 16.33 3.06 -13.89
N ALA A 63 17.27 3.73 -13.25
CA ALA A 63 17.00 4.92 -12.46
C ALA A 63 17.32 6.18 -13.28
N CYS A 64 16.58 7.26 -13.06
CA CYS A 64 16.94 8.57 -13.56
C CYS A 64 17.74 9.30 -12.48
N LYS A 65 18.90 9.85 -12.85
CA LYS A 65 19.78 10.57 -11.92
C LYS A 65 20.05 11.99 -12.41
N LYS A 66 20.16 12.90 -11.44
CA LYS A 66 20.64 14.28 -11.61
C LYS A 66 21.91 14.41 -10.78
N GLY A 67 23.06 14.15 -11.38
CA GLY A 67 24.29 13.94 -10.62
C GLY A 67 24.22 12.61 -9.86
N GLU A 68 24.45 12.61 -8.55
CA GLU A 68 24.35 11.41 -7.72
C GLU A 68 22.94 11.17 -7.15
N SER A 69 22.09 12.20 -7.12
CA SER A 69 20.72 12.12 -6.61
C SER A 69 19.74 11.53 -7.63
N LEU A 70 18.72 10.83 -7.13
CA LEU A 70 17.59 10.37 -7.94
C LEU A 70 16.76 11.55 -8.48
N SER A 71 16.19 11.38 -9.67
CA SER A 71 15.36 12.38 -10.36
C SER A 71 14.21 11.69 -11.08
N PHE A 72 13.15 12.44 -11.41
CA PHE A 72 11.99 11.96 -12.16
C PHE A 72 11.84 12.63 -13.54
N SER A 73 12.82 13.43 -13.94
CA SER A 73 12.72 14.30 -15.13
C SER A 73 13.29 13.70 -16.41
N CYS A 74 13.70 12.43 -16.41
CA CYS A 74 14.22 11.79 -17.61
C CYS A 74 13.07 11.39 -18.56
N PRO A 75 13.20 11.64 -19.88
CA PRO A 75 12.19 11.24 -20.85
C PRO A 75 12.18 9.71 -21.05
N GLY A 76 10.97 9.14 -21.16
CA GLY A 76 10.73 7.71 -21.36
C GLY A 76 10.44 6.94 -20.07
N THR A 77 10.27 5.62 -20.18
CA THR A 77 9.93 4.75 -19.05
C THR A 77 11.18 4.31 -18.28
N SER A 78 11.02 4.09 -16.97
CA SER A 78 12.03 3.51 -16.07
C SER A 78 12.10 1.99 -16.16
N ASN A 79 11.12 1.34 -16.80
CA ASN A 79 11.07 -0.08 -17.01
C ASN A 79 10.97 -0.45 -18.50
N MET A 80 11.42 -1.65 -18.82
CA MET A 80 11.30 -2.26 -20.15
C MET A 80 10.78 -3.69 -19.98
N LEU A 81 9.85 -4.08 -20.86
CA LEU A 81 9.29 -5.43 -20.96
C LEU A 81 9.94 -6.17 -22.13
N ASP A 82 10.18 -7.46 -21.95
CA ASP A 82 10.59 -8.38 -23.02
C ASP A 82 9.84 -9.70 -22.89
N TYR A 83 9.65 -10.39 -24.01
CA TYR A 83 9.01 -11.70 -24.05
C TYR A 83 10.06 -12.79 -23.93
N CYS A 84 9.77 -13.82 -23.16
CA CYS A 84 10.70 -14.92 -22.89
C CYS A 84 9.97 -16.27 -22.93
N ASN A 85 10.73 -17.33 -23.12
CA ASN A 85 10.23 -18.71 -23.08
C ASN A 85 9.04 -18.98 -24.01
N GLN A 86 9.15 -18.57 -25.28
CA GLN A 86 8.15 -18.77 -26.33
C GLN A 86 8.13 -20.20 -26.92
N PHE A 87 8.27 -21.22 -26.07
CA PHE A 87 8.30 -22.64 -26.46
C PHE A 87 7.26 -23.44 -25.67
N GLU A 88 6.70 -24.49 -26.25
CA GLU A 88 5.65 -25.30 -25.61
C GLU A 88 6.19 -26.16 -24.44
N CYS A 89 5.34 -26.40 -23.43
CA CYS A 89 5.71 -27.25 -22.29
C CYS A 89 5.49 -28.74 -22.64
N SER A 90 6.48 -29.61 -22.41
CA SER A 90 6.26 -31.07 -22.45
C SER A 90 5.53 -31.54 -21.18
N GLU A 91 4.47 -32.33 -21.35
CA GLU A 91 3.38 -32.58 -20.38
C GLU A 91 3.78 -33.23 -19.03
N ALA A 92 4.98 -33.77 -18.84
CA ALA A 92 5.26 -34.61 -17.65
C ALA A 92 6.16 -33.98 -16.57
N GLN A 93 6.72 -32.78 -16.75
CA GLN A 93 7.59 -32.13 -15.73
C GLN A 93 7.34 -30.63 -15.53
N ASN A 94 6.29 -30.09 -16.16
CA ASN A 94 5.97 -28.67 -16.16
C ASN A 94 4.54 -28.43 -15.66
N ALA A 95 4.14 -29.05 -14.55
CA ALA A 95 2.99 -28.51 -13.85
C ALA A 95 3.36 -27.08 -13.43
N PRO A 96 2.65 -26.02 -13.90
CA PRO A 96 2.88 -24.69 -13.38
C PRO A 96 2.79 -24.74 -11.85
N PRO A 97 3.60 -23.96 -11.11
CA PRO A 97 3.44 -23.88 -9.67
C PRO A 97 1.96 -23.64 -9.36
N SER A 98 1.44 -24.36 -8.36
CA SER A 98 0.04 -24.22 -7.95
C SER A 98 -0.29 -22.73 -7.87
N PRO A 99 -1.45 -22.31 -8.42
CA PRO A 99 -1.77 -20.89 -8.46
C PRO A 99 -1.71 -20.34 -7.04
N MET A 100 -1.11 -19.14 -6.90
CA MET A 100 -1.03 -18.44 -5.61
C MET A 100 -2.42 -18.25 -4.97
N PHE A 101 -3.48 -18.27 -5.79
CA PHE A 101 -4.86 -18.24 -5.36
C PHE A 101 -5.64 -19.41 -5.97
N SER A 102 -6.30 -20.20 -5.13
CA SER A 102 -7.36 -21.12 -5.55
C SER A 102 -8.70 -20.53 -5.13
N LEU A 103 -9.64 -20.40 -6.07
CA LEU A 103 -11.00 -20.00 -5.73
C LEU A 103 -11.70 -21.15 -5.01
N GLU A 104 -11.60 -21.15 -3.69
CA GLU A 104 -12.51 -21.95 -2.87
C GLU A 104 -13.70 -21.05 -2.54
N SER A 105 -14.84 -21.28 -3.20
CA SER A 105 -16.10 -20.62 -2.82
C SER A 105 -16.59 -21.19 -1.49
N LYS A 106 -15.93 -20.82 -0.40
CA LYS A 106 -16.33 -21.16 0.96
C LYS A 106 -16.75 -19.86 1.66
N ALA A 107 -17.80 -19.97 2.46
CA ALA A 107 -18.68 -18.87 2.87
C ALA A 107 -17.91 -17.66 3.44
N VAL A 108 -18.13 -16.49 2.82
CA VAL A 108 -17.71 -15.20 3.39
C VAL A 108 -18.71 -14.81 4.46
N ALA A 109 -18.25 -14.48 5.68
CA ALA A 109 -19.15 -13.97 6.71
C ALA A 109 -19.85 -12.70 6.22
N HIS A 110 -21.16 -12.70 6.38
CA HIS A 110 -22.03 -11.57 6.08
C HIS A 110 -22.13 -10.64 7.29
N LEU A 111 -21.03 -9.93 7.60
CA LEU A 111 -21.00 -8.92 8.67
C LEU A 111 -21.56 -7.58 8.16
N CYS A 112 -22.22 -6.84 9.05
CA CYS A 112 -22.82 -5.52 8.80
C CYS A 112 -23.81 -5.46 7.62
N MET A 113 -24.48 -6.56 7.26
CA MET A 113 -25.46 -6.55 6.16
C MET A 113 -26.63 -5.59 6.38
N MET A 114 -26.91 -5.23 7.63
CA MET A 114 -27.98 -4.30 7.99
C MET A 114 -27.47 -2.87 8.21
N ALA A 115 -26.19 -2.59 7.94
CA ALA A 115 -25.66 -1.25 8.11
C ALA A 115 -26.26 -0.28 7.10
N THR A 116 -26.90 0.77 7.60
CA THR A 116 -27.49 1.85 6.80
C THR A 116 -26.51 2.99 6.54
N THR A 117 -25.26 2.85 6.99
CA THR A 117 -24.22 3.87 6.97
C THR A 117 -22.94 3.32 6.38
N LYS A 118 -21.95 4.18 6.14
CA LYS A 118 -20.64 3.74 5.68
C LYS A 118 -19.98 2.83 6.73
N VAL A 119 -19.58 1.65 6.27
CA VAL A 119 -18.83 0.69 7.07
C VAL A 119 -17.33 0.77 6.80
N PHE A 120 -16.54 0.31 7.76
CA PHE A 120 -15.10 0.10 7.65
C PHE A 120 -14.75 -1.29 8.19
N TRP A 121 -13.56 -1.77 7.83
CA TRP A 121 -13.06 -3.09 8.20
C TRP A 121 -11.78 -2.96 9.00
N VAL A 122 -11.69 -3.77 10.05
CA VAL A 122 -10.50 -3.92 10.90
C VAL A 122 -10.18 -5.41 10.96
N PHE A 123 -8.90 -5.74 10.88
CA PHE A 123 -8.42 -7.12 10.82
C PHE A 123 -7.39 -7.33 11.92
N GLY A 124 -7.52 -8.42 12.67
CA GLY A 124 -6.65 -8.79 13.79
C GLY A 124 -7.00 -10.18 14.29
N ASP A 125 -6.10 -10.84 15.02
CA ASP A 125 -6.40 -12.09 15.72
C ASP A 125 -7.01 -11.74 17.07
N PHE A 126 -8.31 -11.45 17.09
CA PHE A 126 -8.97 -10.92 18.29
C PHE A 126 -9.22 -12.01 19.35
N ASN A 127 -9.18 -13.28 19.00
CA ASN A 127 -9.37 -14.39 19.94
C ASN A 127 -8.08 -15.15 20.30
N GLY A 128 -6.94 -14.82 19.68
CA GLY A 128 -5.62 -15.40 19.96
C GLY A 128 -5.45 -16.81 19.40
N ASP A 129 -6.22 -17.18 18.37
CA ASP A 129 -6.19 -18.55 17.79
C ASP A 129 -5.22 -18.69 16.61
N GLY A 130 -4.51 -17.62 16.26
CA GLY A 130 -3.55 -17.54 15.17
C GLY A 130 -4.19 -17.31 13.80
N ASN A 131 -5.52 -17.29 13.70
CA ASN A 131 -6.22 -16.92 12.47
C ASN A 131 -6.66 -15.45 12.53
N MET A 132 -6.71 -14.81 11.36
CA MET A 132 -7.16 -13.43 11.28
C MET A 132 -8.68 -13.36 11.37
N ASP A 133 -9.18 -12.56 12.32
CA ASP A 133 -10.58 -12.21 12.49
C ASP A 133 -10.92 -10.91 11.77
N LEU A 134 -12.22 -10.67 11.62
CA LEU A 134 -12.77 -9.50 10.97
C LEU A 134 -13.69 -8.75 11.93
N MET A 135 -13.43 -7.47 12.13
CA MET A 135 -14.39 -6.52 12.68
C MET A 135 -14.91 -5.65 11.55
N CYS A 136 -16.23 -5.61 11.41
CA CYS A 136 -16.90 -4.59 10.65
C CYS A 136 -17.43 -3.52 11.61
N GLY A 137 -17.20 -2.24 11.31
CA GLY A 137 -17.69 -1.12 12.11
C GLY A 137 -18.39 -0.06 11.29
N SER A 138 -19.24 0.73 11.94
CA SER A 138 -19.98 1.85 11.35
C SER A 138 -19.46 3.19 11.85
N GLN A 139 -19.71 4.27 11.10
CA GLN A 139 -19.33 5.62 11.51
C GLN A 139 -19.89 6.06 12.88
N PHE A 140 -20.95 5.39 13.38
CA PHE A 140 -21.56 5.69 14.68
C PHE A 140 -21.02 4.80 15.82
N GLY A 141 -20.06 3.94 15.53
CA GLY A 141 -19.39 3.04 16.48
C GLY A 141 -20.11 1.70 16.68
N GLU A 142 -21.15 1.41 15.91
CA GLU A 142 -21.71 0.05 15.88
C GLU A 142 -20.69 -0.89 15.23
N PHE A 143 -20.57 -2.11 15.72
CA PHE A 143 -19.66 -3.08 15.15
C PHE A 143 -20.22 -4.50 15.23
N GLU A 144 -19.68 -5.36 14.38
CA GLU A 144 -19.84 -6.81 14.40
C GLU A 144 -18.46 -7.46 14.23
N ILE A 145 -18.19 -8.51 14.99
CA ILE A 145 -16.95 -9.29 14.90
C ILE A 145 -17.27 -10.69 14.40
N GLY A 146 -16.60 -11.13 13.36
CA GLY A 146 -16.60 -12.51 12.90
C GLY A 146 -15.23 -13.14 13.10
N LEU A 147 -15.20 -14.33 13.69
CA LEU A 147 -13.96 -15.05 13.97
C LEU A 147 -13.51 -15.87 12.77
N GLY A 148 -12.24 -15.76 12.40
CA GLY A 148 -11.59 -16.53 11.36
C GLY A 148 -11.53 -18.02 11.70
N THR A 149 -11.22 -18.81 10.69
CA THR A 149 -10.96 -20.24 10.85
C THR A 149 -9.75 -20.65 10.04
N THR A 150 -9.14 -21.78 10.41
CA THR A 150 -8.00 -22.38 9.70
C THR A 150 -8.30 -22.73 8.24
N SER A 151 -9.56 -22.81 7.85
CA SER A 151 -9.98 -23.04 6.47
C SER A 151 -10.13 -21.75 5.64
N GLY A 152 -9.74 -20.58 6.19
CA GLY A 152 -9.89 -19.27 5.54
C GLY A 152 -11.33 -18.75 5.49
N ASN A 153 -12.24 -19.31 6.29
CA ASN A 153 -13.60 -18.81 6.42
C ASN A 153 -13.71 -17.87 7.62
N VAL A 154 -14.78 -17.09 7.66
CA VAL A 154 -15.13 -16.27 8.82
C VAL A 154 -16.48 -16.75 9.31
N LYS A 155 -16.60 -17.01 10.61
CA LYS A 155 -17.86 -17.33 11.26
C LYS A 155 -18.77 -16.10 11.24
N GLY A 156 -20.09 -16.31 11.30
CA GLY A 156 -21.04 -15.21 11.51
C GLY A 156 -20.72 -14.41 12.79
N ALA A 157 -21.36 -13.25 12.96
CA ALA A 157 -21.06 -12.33 14.06
C ALA A 157 -21.07 -13.05 15.43
N SER A 158 -19.89 -13.21 16.03
CA SER A 158 -19.70 -13.79 17.37
C SER A 158 -19.99 -12.76 18.46
N TRP A 159 -19.77 -11.48 18.16
CA TRP A 159 -20.09 -10.36 19.04
C TRP A 159 -20.53 -9.16 18.22
N LYS A 160 -21.44 -8.37 18.80
CA LYS A 160 -21.99 -7.17 18.20
C LYS A 160 -22.33 -6.17 19.28
N GLY A 161 -22.25 -4.89 18.97
CA GLY A 161 -22.55 -3.86 19.94
C GLY A 161 -22.13 -2.48 19.45
N ARG A 162 -21.79 -1.62 20.41
CA ARG A 162 -21.33 -0.26 20.13
C ARG A 162 -20.09 0.09 20.94
N LEU A 163 -19.00 0.42 20.27
CA LEU A 163 -17.80 0.97 20.86
C LEU A 163 -17.84 2.49 20.81
N GLN A 164 -18.01 3.12 21.97
CA GLN A 164 -18.02 4.58 22.05
C GLN A 164 -16.65 5.16 21.68
N GLY A 165 -16.63 6.18 20.82
CA GLY A 165 -15.39 6.83 20.39
C GLY A 165 -14.60 6.06 19.32
N CYS A 166 -15.10 4.90 18.87
CA CYS A 166 -14.54 4.10 17.78
C CYS A 166 -15.39 4.18 16.49
N GLY A 167 -16.05 5.32 16.25
CA GLY A 167 -16.81 5.57 15.02
C GLY A 167 -15.87 6.02 13.90
N GLY A 168 -15.70 5.18 12.87
CA GLY A 168 -14.69 5.38 11.84
C GLY A 168 -14.89 6.58 10.89
N HIS A 169 -13.74 7.09 10.43
CA HIS A 169 -13.44 7.78 9.17
C HIS A 169 -13.72 9.27 8.95
N SER A 170 -14.71 9.92 9.57
CA SER A 170 -14.83 11.39 9.42
C SER A 170 -14.07 12.17 10.50
N SER A 171 -13.87 11.57 11.67
CA SER A 171 -13.31 12.24 12.84
C SER A 171 -12.27 11.40 13.58
N GLY A 172 -11.68 10.36 12.99
CA GLY A 172 -10.87 9.44 13.78
C GLY A 172 -10.10 8.37 13.01
N GLN A 173 -9.33 7.58 13.76
CA GLN A 173 -8.50 6.48 13.30
C GLN A 173 -8.74 5.27 14.20
N ILE A 174 -8.67 4.09 13.61
CA ILE A 174 -8.64 2.81 14.34
C ILE A 174 -7.37 2.08 13.91
N ARG A 175 -6.65 1.51 14.86
CA ARG A 175 -5.45 0.69 14.65
C ARG A 175 -5.53 -0.55 15.53
N VAL A 176 -4.77 -1.56 15.13
CA VAL A 176 -4.68 -2.87 15.79
C VAL A 176 -3.27 -3.04 16.32
N GLY A 177 -3.15 -3.65 17.49
CA GLY A 177 -1.89 -4.05 18.12
C GLY A 177 -2.21 -4.83 19.39
N ASP A 178 -1.27 -5.59 19.92
CA ASP A 178 -1.39 -6.23 21.24
C ASP A 178 -0.89 -5.24 22.30
N PHE A 179 -1.77 -4.62 23.08
CA PHE A 179 -1.41 -3.57 24.05
C PHE A 179 -1.20 -4.12 25.46
N ASN A 180 -1.76 -5.27 25.80
CA ASN A 180 -1.59 -5.88 27.12
C ASN A 180 -0.53 -7.01 27.13
N GLY A 181 -0.09 -7.47 25.96
CA GLY A 181 0.90 -8.55 25.78
C GLY A 181 0.30 -9.94 25.97
N ASP A 182 -1.02 -10.10 25.75
CA ASP A 182 -1.70 -11.39 25.95
C ASP A 182 -1.76 -12.28 24.69
N GLY A 183 -1.19 -11.80 23.58
CA GLY A 183 -1.17 -12.49 22.29
C GLY A 183 -2.45 -12.32 21.47
N GLN A 184 -3.45 -11.61 21.99
CA GLN A 184 -4.64 -11.22 21.23
C GLN A 184 -4.44 -9.83 20.65
N SER A 185 -5.00 -9.62 19.46
CA SER A 185 -5.07 -8.30 18.87
C SER A 185 -6.08 -7.44 19.64
N ASP A 186 -5.62 -6.31 20.16
CA ASP A 186 -6.45 -5.25 20.71
C ASP A 186 -6.70 -4.17 19.65
N ILE A 187 -7.43 -3.11 20.04
CA ILE A 187 -7.61 -1.94 19.17
C ILE A 187 -7.37 -0.63 19.91
N VAL A 188 -6.92 0.38 19.17
CA VAL A 188 -6.90 1.77 19.61
C VAL A 188 -7.71 2.64 18.67
N CYS A 189 -8.54 3.50 19.26
CA CYS A 189 -9.42 4.43 18.56
C CYS A 189 -9.07 5.86 18.94
N THR A 190 -8.93 6.74 17.95
CA THR A 190 -8.81 8.19 18.15
C THR A 190 -10.09 8.89 17.69
N ASP A 191 -10.64 9.77 18.52
CA ASP A 191 -11.73 10.69 18.20
C ASP A 191 -11.19 12.13 18.23
N ARG A 192 -11.11 12.74 17.05
CA ARG A 192 -10.63 14.11 16.80
C ARG A 192 -11.63 15.16 17.24
N ILE A 193 -12.93 14.85 17.24
CA ILE A 193 -13.97 15.78 17.70
C ILE A 193 -13.92 15.87 19.22
N LYS A 194 -13.90 14.72 19.90
CA LYS A 194 -13.85 14.65 21.37
C LYS A 194 -12.44 14.77 21.94
N ARG A 195 -11.42 14.83 21.07
CA ARG A 195 -9.99 14.84 21.44
C ARG A 195 -9.63 13.69 22.40
N LYS A 196 -10.13 12.50 22.09
CA LYS A 196 -10.01 11.32 22.95
C LYS A 196 -9.34 10.16 22.21
N THR A 197 -8.41 9.50 22.87
CA THR A 197 -7.77 8.27 22.42
C THR A 197 -8.10 7.18 23.41
N THR A 198 -8.59 6.04 22.93
CA THR A 198 -9.01 4.92 23.77
C THR A 198 -8.44 3.62 23.23
N VAL A 199 -7.70 2.90 24.05
CA VAL A 199 -7.34 1.49 23.79
C VAL A 199 -8.44 0.61 24.37
N ARG A 200 -9.00 -0.27 23.54
CA ARG A 200 -9.95 -1.31 23.95
C ARG A 200 -9.23 -2.65 23.89
N LEU A 201 -9.24 -3.36 25.01
CA LEU A 201 -8.59 -4.67 25.11
C LEU A 201 -9.55 -5.74 24.60
N SER A 202 -9.02 -6.70 23.85
CA SER A 202 -9.77 -7.87 23.44
C SER A 202 -9.79 -8.91 24.56
N ASN A 203 -10.93 -9.58 24.68
CA ASN A 203 -11.13 -10.73 25.53
C ASN A 203 -11.87 -11.79 24.72
N HIS A 204 -11.12 -12.62 23.99
CA HIS A 204 -11.62 -13.66 23.12
C HIS A 204 -12.60 -13.14 22.05
N GLY A 205 -12.24 -12.04 21.39
CA GLY A 205 -13.06 -11.40 20.36
C GLY A 205 -14.16 -10.48 20.91
N ARG A 206 -14.03 -9.99 22.14
CA ARG A 206 -14.94 -9.02 22.77
C ARG A 206 -14.15 -7.84 23.31
N PHE A 207 -14.67 -6.63 23.13
CA PHE A 207 -14.00 -5.38 23.53
C PHE A 207 -14.81 -4.64 24.60
N GLU A 208 -14.86 -5.22 25.80
CA GLU A 208 -15.65 -4.69 26.92
C GLU A 208 -14.82 -3.84 27.89
N ASP A 209 -13.48 -3.98 27.86
CA ASP A 209 -12.55 -3.33 28.78
C ASP A 209 -11.67 -2.26 28.10
N ASP A 210 -11.33 -1.22 28.87
CA ASP A 210 -10.47 -0.10 28.44
C ASP A 210 -9.09 -0.22 29.05
N GLY A 211 -8.06 -0.36 28.21
CA GLY A 211 -6.66 -0.41 28.66
C GLY A 211 -6.04 0.98 28.85
N PHE A 212 -6.46 1.96 28.04
CA PHE A 212 -5.97 3.34 28.12
C PHE A 212 -7.04 4.31 27.67
N VAL A 213 -7.15 5.44 28.38
CA VAL A 213 -8.00 6.56 28.00
C VAL A 213 -7.23 7.87 28.18
N GLY A 214 -7.04 8.63 27.11
CA GLY A 214 -6.30 9.89 27.16
C GLY A 214 -6.54 10.79 25.95
N SER A 215 -5.62 11.72 25.69
CA SER A 215 -5.61 12.56 24.51
C SER A 215 -4.24 12.49 23.85
N PHE A 216 -4.11 11.66 22.82
CA PHE A 216 -2.85 11.42 22.11
C PHE A 216 -3.13 11.20 20.63
N CYS A 217 -2.43 11.91 19.74
CA CYS A 217 -2.62 11.77 18.29
C CYS A 217 -4.05 12.08 17.79
N THR A 218 -4.67 13.13 18.35
CA THR A 218 -6.07 13.50 18.07
C THR A 218 -6.21 14.73 17.17
N GLY A 219 -5.09 15.25 16.63
CA GLY A 219 -5.08 16.36 15.68
C GLY A 219 -5.62 15.98 14.30
N ASP A 220 -6.03 16.98 13.53
CA ASP A 220 -6.67 16.76 12.23
C ASP A 220 -5.71 16.21 11.17
N ALA A 221 -4.43 16.55 11.27
CA ALA A 221 -3.36 16.07 10.39
C ALA A 221 -2.57 14.90 10.99
N ASP A 222 -2.94 14.44 12.18
CA ASP A 222 -2.18 13.42 12.91
C ASP A 222 -2.35 12.04 12.27
N PHE A 223 -1.27 11.27 12.27
CA PHE A 223 -1.24 9.88 11.83
C PHE A 223 -0.68 8.97 12.92
N LEU A 224 -1.56 8.11 13.44
CA LEU A 224 -1.20 7.12 14.45
C LEU A 224 -0.60 5.87 13.81
N ILE A 225 0.52 5.43 14.37
CA ILE A 225 1.21 4.19 14.06
C ILE A 225 1.29 3.36 15.35
N VAL A 226 1.02 2.07 15.24
CA VAL A 226 1.05 1.10 16.34
C VAL A 226 2.10 0.04 16.01
N LEU A 227 3.02 -0.19 16.93
CA LEU A 227 4.12 -1.15 16.83
C LEU A 227 4.84 -1.25 18.19
N ASP A 228 5.51 -2.36 18.46
CA ASP A 228 6.47 -2.46 19.56
C ASP A 228 7.74 -1.66 19.22
N LEU A 229 8.01 -0.58 19.94
CA LEU A 229 9.16 0.30 19.71
C LEU A 229 10.34 -0.03 20.62
N ASN A 230 10.10 -0.69 21.75
CA ASN A 230 11.09 -0.90 22.79
C ASN A 230 11.51 -2.39 22.95
N GLY A 231 10.84 -3.31 22.25
CA GLY A 231 11.08 -4.75 22.26
C GLY A 231 10.48 -5.47 23.48
N ASP A 232 9.45 -4.93 24.13
CA ASP A 232 8.80 -5.52 25.30
C ASP A 232 7.59 -6.41 24.98
N GLU A 233 7.38 -6.69 23.69
CA GLU A 233 6.28 -7.49 23.15
C GLU A 233 4.90 -6.85 23.33
N LYS A 234 4.84 -5.59 23.77
CA LYS A 234 3.60 -4.79 23.80
C LYS A 234 3.67 -3.70 22.75
N SER A 235 2.50 -3.38 22.21
CA SER A 235 2.37 -2.33 21.21
C SER A 235 2.47 -0.96 21.88
N ASP A 236 3.34 -0.13 21.32
CA ASP A 236 3.49 1.28 21.63
C ASP A 236 2.74 2.15 20.61
N LEU A 237 2.62 3.44 20.91
CA LEU A 237 2.01 4.41 20.01
C LEU A 237 3.05 5.44 19.53
N LEU A 238 3.14 5.59 18.22
CA LEU A 238 3.88 6.68 17.57
C LEU A 238 2.87 7.58 16.87
N CYS A 239 2.83 8.84 17.27
CA CYS A 239 2.09 9.87 16.56
C CYS A 239 3.00 10.64 15.61
N ARG A 240 2.62 10.69 14.34
CA ARG A 240 3.18 11.64 13.39
C ARG A 240 2.28 12.86 13.30
N HIS A 241 2.78 13.98 13.79
CA HIS A 241 2.17 15.29 13.56
C HIS A 241 2.62 15.88 12.22
N SER A 242 2.11 17.06 11.88
CA SER A 242 2.50 17.78 10.66
C SER A 242 3.97 18.21 10.67
N THR A 243 4.51 18.56 11.84
CA THR A 243 5.85 19.16 12.01
C THR A 243 6.85 18.25 12.71
N ASP A 244 6.40 17.37 13.59
CA ASP A 244 7.21 16.56 14.48
C ASP A 244 6.58 15.17 14.72
N TYR A 245 7.08 14.46 15.73
CA TYR A 245 6.58 13.16 16.13
C TYR A 245 6.61 13.05 17.66
N GLU A 246 5.64 12.33 18.21
CA GLU A 246 5.52 12.03 19.64
C GLU A 246 5.41 10.52 19.83
N VAL A 247 6.07 9.97 20.85
CA VAL A 247 6.03 8.55 21.19
C VAL A 247 5.43 8.37 22.57
N LEU A 248 4.48 7.46 22.69
CA LEU A 248 3.94 6.98 23.96
C LEU A 248 4.37 5.52 24.13
N LEU A 249 5.34 5.30 25.01
CA LEU A 249 5.73 3.95 25.42
C LEU A 249 4.70 3.38 26.37
N ASN A 250 4.21 2.20 26.04
CA ASN A 250 3.30 1.43 26.84
C ASN A 250 4.01 0.91 28.10
N ARG A 251 3.34 1.01 29.24
CA ARG A 251 3.84 0.52 30.53
C ARG A 251 2.79 -0.32 31.26
N PHE A 252 1.85 -0.90 30.51
CA PHE A 252 0.83 -1.77 31.07
C PHE A 252 1.50 -2.87 31.90
N MET A 253 1.10 -2.95 33.17
CA MET A 253 1.52 -4.02 34.07
C MET A 253 0.31 -4.94 34.23
N SER A 254 0.49 -6.20 33.82
CA SER A 254 -0.51 -7.28 33.94
C SER A 254 -1.03 -7.44 35.36
#